data_AF-A0A923Z8P9-F1
#
_entry.id   AF-A0A923Z8P9-F1
#
_cell.length_a   1.000
_cell.length_b   1.000
_cell.length_c   1.000
_cell.angle_alpha   90.00
_cell.angle_beta   90.00
_cell.angle_gamma   90.00
#
_symmetry.space_group_name_H-M   'P 1'
#
loop_
_entity.id
_entity.type
_entity.pdbx_description
1 polymer ?
#
loop_
_entity_poly.entity_id
_entity_poly.type
_entity_poly.pdbx_seq_one_letter_code
_entity_poly.pdbx_strand_id
1 'polypeptide(L)'
;MRDELIAGLLAPQAVTSPKYLYDALGSKLFEAICSVPEYYPTRTEAEIFSAHAREIAESVGTGVTLIDLGAGNCAKAASLFPVLKPAQYVPLDISVDFLRDAVGKLQQQWPEIDMTGVGVDFSSALTLPE
;
A
#
# COMPACT_ATOMS: atom_id res chain seq x y z
N MET A 1 -20.48 3.34 -2.06
CA MET A 1 -20.38 3.45 -0.59
C MET A 1 -21.74 3.44 0.11
N ARG A 2 -22.57 4.51 0.03
CA ARG A 2 -23.84 4.58 0.78
C ARG A 2 -24.75 3.37 0.54
N ASP A 3 -25.00 3.03 -0.73
CA ASP A 3 -25.92 1.94 -1.07
C ASP A 3 -25.36 0.56 -0.67
N GLU A 4 -24.04 0.39 -0.76
CA GLU A 4 -23.33 -0.82 -0.29
C GLU A 4 -23.49 -1.00 1.23
N LEU A 5 -23.32 0.08 2.01
CA LEU A 5 -23.50 0.06 3.46
C LEU A 5 -24.97 -0.19 3.85
N ILE A 6 -25.92 0.45 3.18
CA ILE A 6 -27.35 0.23 3.42
C ILE A 6 -27.70 -1.23 3.15
N ALA A 7 -27.28 -1.79 2.00
CA ALA A 7 -27.55 -3.17 1.65
C ALA A 7 -26.93 -4.15 2.67
N GLY A 8 -25.67 -3.91 3.09
CA GLY A 8 -24.97 -4.77 4.05
C GLY A 8 -25.57 -4.72 5.46
N LEU A 9 -25.98 -3.54 5.93
CA LEU A 9 -26.58 -3.37 7.27
C LEU A 9 -28.04 -3.84 7.34
N LEU A 10 -28.76 -3.85 6.22
CA LEU A 10 -30.15 -4.34 6.14
C LEU A 10 -30.26 -5.83 5.77
N ALA A 11 -29.13 -6.51 5.51
CA ALA A 11 -29.13 -7.94 5.23
C ALA A 11 -29.56 -8.76 6.47
N PRO A 12 -30.17 -9.96 6.29
CA PRO A 12 -30.56 -10.82 7.42
C PRO A 12 -29.41 -11.15 8.38
N GLN A 13 -28.20 -11.26 7.84
CA GLN A 13 -26.95 -11.25 8.59
C GLN A 13 -26.17 -9.99 8.19
N ALA A 14 -26.09 -9.03 9.11
CA ALA A 14 -25.43 -7.76 8.83
C ALA A 14 -23.95 -7.97 8.50
N VAL A 15 -23.48 -7.28 7.45
CA VAL A 15 -22.10 -7.35 6.96
C VAL A 15 -21.65 -6.00 6.43
N THR A 16 -20.34 -5.75 6.45
CA THR A 16 -19.73 -4.59 5.81
C THR A 16 -18.40 -4.99 5.17
N SER A 17 -17.99 -4.29 4.11
CA SER A 17 -16.69 -4.50 3.49
C SER A 17 -15.58 -4.03 4.43
N PRO A 18 -14.47 -4.79 4.58
CA PRO A 18 -13.35 -4.39 5.42
C PRO A 18 -12.64 -3.13 4.91
N LYS A 19 -12.86 -2.70 3.65
CA LYS A 19 -12.28 -1.47 3.11
C LYS A 19 -12.64 -0.23 3.92
N TYR A 20 -13.81 -0.26 4.58
CA TYR A 20 -14.27 0.82 5.46
C TYR A 20 -13.52 0.90 6.80
N LEU A 21 -12.65 -0.08 7.11
CA LEU A 21 -11.75 -0.01 8.26
C LEU A 21 -10.56 0.92 8.02
N TYR A 22 -10.30 1.35 6.78
CA TYR A 22 -9.08 2.09 6.41
C TYR A 22 -9.33 3.58 6.18
N ASP A 23 -10.05 4.23 7.09
CA ASP A 23 -9.99 5.69 7.18
C ASP A 23 -8.63 6.14 7.78
N ALA A 24 -8.44 7.45 8.00
CA ALA A 24 -7.18 7.97 8.54
C ALA A 24 -6.83 7.40 9.93
N LEU A 25 -7.82 7.11 10.79
CA LEU A 25 -7.59 6.52 12.11
C LEU A 25 -7.33 5.03 11.99
N GLY A 26 -8.16 4.31 11.25
CA GLY A 26 -8.04 2.88 11.05
C GLY A 26 -6.75 2.47 10.35
N SER A 27 -6.23 3.31 9.44
CA SER A 27 -4.90 3.12 8.83
C SER A 27 -3.79 3.19 9.88
N LYS A 28 -3.85 4.16 10.81
CA LYS A 28 -2.89 4.25 11.94
C LYS A 28 -3.02 3.09 12.91
N LEU A 29 -4.25 2.62 13.16
CA LEU A 29 -4.47 1.43 13.98
C LEU A 29 -3.88 0.18 13.31
N PHE A 30 -4.02 0.04 11.99
CA PHE A 30 -3.42 -1.06 11.26
C PHE A 30 -1.88 -1.01 11.28
N GLU A 31 -1.27 0.17 11.18
CA GLU A 31 0.17 0.35 11.36
C GLU A 31 0.63 -0.06 12.77
N ALA A 32 -0.15 0.27 13.80
CA ALA A 32 0.11 -0.20 15.16
C ALA A 32 -0.04 -1.73 15.30
N ILE A 33 -1.07 -2.32 14.68
CA ILE A 33 -1.25 -3.79 14.63
C ILE A 33 -0.03 -4.46 13.99
N CYS A 34 0.50 -3.90 12.90
CA CYS A 34 1.71 -4.43 12.25
C CYS A 34 2.94 -4.52 13.17
N SER A 35 2.93 -3.79 14.29
CA SER A 35 4.04 -3.72 15.23
C SER A 35 3.88 -4.63 16.46
N VAL A 36 2.70 -5.24 16.68
CA VAL A 36 2.48 -6.09 17.86
C VAL A 36 3.14 -7.47 17.68
N PRO A 37 3.64 -8.10 18.77
CA PRO A 37 4.33 -9.38 18.66
C PRO A 37 3.42 -10.50 18.14
N GLU A 38 2.11 -10.43 18.34
CA GLU A 38 1.16 -11.43 17.86
C GLU A 38 0.95 -11.38 16.33
N TYR A 39 1.11 -10.19 15.72
CA TYR A 39 0.87 -9.95 14.30
C TYR A 39 2.17 -10.08 13.49
N TYR A 40 2.57 -11.32 13.22
CA TYR A 40 3.77 -11.63 12.44
C TYR A 40 3.79 -11.29 10.94
N PRO A 41 2.66 -11.18 10.22
CA PRO A 41 2.70 -11.07 8.76
C PRO A 41 3.66 -9.99 8.23
N THR A 42 3.60 -8.78 8.79
CA THR A 42 4.42 -7.65 8.33
C THR A 42 5.92 -7.90 8.49
N ARG A 43 6.35 -8.45 9.64
CA ARG A 43 7.78 -8.74 9.88
C ARG A 43 8.27 -9.90 9.03
N THR A 44 7.46 -10.93 8.86
CA THR A 44 7.83 -12.09 8.03
C THR A 44 7.94 -11.70 6.55
N GLU A 45 7.03 -10.87 6.04
CA GLU A 45 7.13 -10.35 4.67
C GLU A 45 8.39 -9.49 4.49
N ALA A 46 8.70 -8.62 5.46
CA ALA A 46 9.93 -7.81 5.44
C ALA A 46 11.21 -8.66 5.46
N GLU A 47 11.23 -9.75 6.24
CA GLU A 47 12.35 -10.71 6.26
C GLU A 47 12.53 -11.39 4.90
N ILE A 48 11.44 -11.82 4.25
CA ILE A 48 11.47 -12.42 2.91
C ILE A 48 12.00 -11.40 1.89
N PHE A 49 11.50 -10.17 1.92
CA PHE A 49 11.95 -9.10 1.01
C PHE A 49 13.44 -8.81 1.22
N SER A 50 13.90 -8.72 2.47
CA SER A 50 15.31 -8.51 2.80
C SER A 50 16.19 -9.64 2.27
N ALA A 51 15.76 -10.90 2.46
CA ALA A 51 16.51 -12.08 2.02
C ALA A 51 16.60 -12.21 0.49
N HIS A 52 15.54 -11.84 -0.23
CA HIS A 52 15.41 -12.08 -1.68
C HIS A 52 15.39 -10.80 -2.53
N ALA A 53 15.65 -9.62 -1.95
CA ALA A 53 15.59 -8.33 -2.65
C ALA A 53 16.39 -8.33 -3.97
N ARG A 54 17.58 -8.95 -3.95
CA ARG A 54 18.45 -9.03 -5.12
C ARG A 54 17.87 -9.95 -6.21
N GLU A 55 17.36 -11.12 -5.83
CA GLU A 55 16.75 -12.07 -6.79
C GLU A 55 15.51 -11.49 -7.44
N ILE A 56 14.71 -10.75 -6.67
CA ILE A 56 13.56 -9.99 -7.17
C ILE A 56 14.03 -8.95 -8.19
N ALA A 57 15.06 -8.16 -7.85
CA ALA A 57 15.59 -7.15 -8.76
C ALA A 57 16.23 -7.71 -10.03
N GLU A 58 16.90 -8.86 -9.95
CA GLU A 58 17.44 -9.57 -11.11
C GLU A 58 16.33 -10.09 -12.03
N SER A 59 15.19 -10.48 -11.47
CA SER A 59 14.04 -10.99 -12.23
C SER A 59 13.19 -9.89 -12.87
N VAL A 60 12.99 -8.78 -12.15
CA VAL A 60 12.14 -7.65 -12.59
C VAL A 60 12.92 -6.65 -13.45
N GLY A 61 14.21 -6.50 -13.19
CA GLY A 61 15.05 -5.45 -13.77
C GLY A 61 15.05 -4.17 -12.94
N THR A 62 15.86 -3.20 -13.36
CA THR A 62 16.00 -1.89 -12.71
C THR A 62 15.40 -0.77 -13.55
N GLY A 63 15.09 0.38 -12.93
CA GLY A 63 14.50 1.52 -13.64
C GLY A 63 13.05 1.29 -14.07
N VAL A 64 12.35 0.35 -13.44
CA VAL A 64 10.95 0.01 -13.74
C VAL A 64 9.98 1.00 -13.09
N THR A 65 8.73 0.97 -13.55
CA THR A 65 7.60 1.56 -12.81
C THR A 65 7.12 0.55 -11.78
N LEU A 66 7.24 0.89 -10.49
CA LEU A 66 6.77 0.07 -9.39
C LEU A 66 5.36 0.51 -8.97
N ILE A 67 4.37 -0.36 -9.19
CA ILE A 67 2.97 -0.12 -8.82
C ILE A 67 2.67 -0.89 -7.53
N ASP A 68 2.35 -0.18 -6.45
CA ASP A 68 2.12 -0.77 -5.12
C ASP A 68 0.64 -0.69 -4.75
N LEU A 69 -0.03 -1.86 -4.71
CA LEU A 69 -1.46 -1.97 -4.48
C LEU A 69 -1.76 -2.13 -2.99
N GLY A 70 -2.48 -1.18 -2.41
CA GLY A 70 -2.68 -1.13 -0.96
C GLY A 70 -1.38 -0.74 -0.26
N ALA A 71 -0.76 0.33 -0.74
CA ALA A 71 0.59 0.73 -0.36
C ALA A 71 0.73 1.07 1.14
N GLY A 72 -0.35 1.46 1.81
CA GLY A 72 -0.32 1.86 3.21
C GLY A 72 0.73 2.93 3.47
N ASN A 73 1.71 2.62 4.34
CA ASN A 73 2.80 3.54 4.68
C ASN A 73 4.00 3.47 3.72
N CYS A 74 3.88 2.72 2.62
CA CYS A 74 4.90 2.53 1.57
C CYS A 74 6.22 1.87 2.03
N ALA A 75 6.35 1.47 3.29
CA ALA A 75 7.63 1.01 3.86
C ALA A 75 8.17 -0.25 3.17
N LYS A 76 7.25 -1.15 2.78
CA LYS A 76 7.59 -2.39 2.08
C LYS A 76 8.11 -2.16 0.66
N ALA A 77 7.42 -1.34 -0.13
CA ALA A 77 7.91 -0.99 -1.45
C ALA A 77 9.24 -0.22 -1.38
N ALA A 78 9.35 0.73 -0.45
CA ALA A 78 10.56 1.51 -0.22
C ALA A 78 11.78 0.65 0.10
N SER A 79 11.61 -0.50 0.77
CA SER A 79 12.75 -1.40 1.05
C SER A 79 13.37 -2.01 -0.20
N LEU A 80 12.65 -2.02 -1.33
CA LEU A 80 13.16 -2.51 -2.61
C LEU A 80 13.79 -1.41 -3.48
N PHE A 81 13.62 -0.12 -3.14
CA PHE A 81 14.16 0.98 -3.94
C PHE A 81 15.68 0.91 -4.16
N PRO A 82 16.52 0.54 -3.16
CA PRO A 82 17.97 0.46 -3.37
C PRO A 82 18.39 -0.55 -4.46
N VAL A 83 17.62 -1.63 -4.62
CA VAL A 83 17.91 -2.69 -5.58
C VAL A 83 17.18 -2.52 -6.91
N LEU A 84 15.90 -2.13 -6.88
CA LEU A 84 15.08 -1.92 -8.08
C LEU A 84 15.41 -0.60 -8.77
N LYS A 85 15.82 0.44 -8.02
CA LYS A 85 16.05 1.79 -8.52
C LYS A 85 14.92 2.22 -9.48
N PRO A 86 13.65 2.18 -9.04
CA PRO A 86 12.54 2.40 -9.94
C PRO A 86 12.62 3.80 -10.56
N ALA A 87 12.27 3.93 -11.84
CA ALA A 87 12.16 5.23 -12.48
C ALA A 87 10.92 5.98 -11.97
N GLN A 88 9.89 5.23 -11.59
CA GLN A 88 8.64 5.76 -11.06
C GLN A 88 8.06 4.82 -10.01
N TYR A 89 7.45 5.39 -8.97
CA TYR A 89 6.70 4.70 -7.94
C TYR A 89 5.25 5.18 -7.91
N VAL A 90 4.31 4.27 -8.08
CA VAL A 90 2.87 4.55 -8.13
C VAL A 90 2.18 3.78 -7.01
N PRO A 91 2.06 4.38 -5.82
CA PRO A 91 1.34 3.75 -4.71
C PRO A 91 -0.16 4.03 -4.79
N LEU A 92 -0.95 2.97 -4.62
CA LEU A 92 -2.40 2.98 -4.67
C LEU A 92 -2.96 2.66 -3.30
N ASP A 93 -3.86 3.49 -2.79
CA ASP A 93 -4.54 3.22 -1.52
C ASP A 93 -5.92 3.86 -1.47
N ILE A 94 -6.84 3.28 -0.69
CA ILE A 94 -8.16 3.86 -0.43
C ILE A 94 -8.08 5.02 0.57
N SER A 95 -7.06 5.01 1.45
CA SER A 95 -6.81 6.01 2.48
C SER A 95 -5.98 7.18 1.95
N VAL A 96 -6.64 8.09 1.22
CA VAL A 96 -5.97 9.19 0.49
C VAL A 96 -5.08 10.07 1.37
N ASP A 97 -5.56 10.47 2.55
CA ASP A 97 -4.78 11.36 3.43
C ASP A 97 -3.57 10.64 4.02
N PHE A 98 -3.72 9.36 4.40
CA PHE A 98 -2.61 8.55 4.90
C PHE A 98 -1.54 8.32 3.81
N LEU A 99 -1.99 8.03 2.59
CA LEU A 99 -1.13 7.86 1.43
C LEU A 99 -0.36 9.16 1.11
N ARG A 100 -1.04 10.31 1.12
CA ARG A 100 -0.40 11.62 0.86
C ARG A 100 0.75 11.90 1.83
N ASP A 101 0.54 11.64 3.12
CA ASP A 101 1.56 11.84 4.15
C ASP A 101 2.75 10.88 3.95
N ALA A 102 2.47 9.61 3.61
CA ALA A 102 3.50 8.61 3.37
C ALA A 102 4.36 8.96 2.14
N VAL A 103 3.72 9.28 1.00
CA VAL A 103 4.41 9.67 -0.24
C VAL A 103 5.20 10.95 -0.05
N GLY A 104 4.65 11.94 0.66
CA GLY A 104 5.36 13.21 0.93
C GLY A 104 6.66 13.01 1.69
N LYS A 105 6.68 12.11 2.70
CA LYS A 105 7.91 11.74 3.42
C LYS A 105 8.88 10.96 2.55
N LEU A 106 8.36 10.03 1.74
CA LEU A 106 9.17 9.16 0.91
C LEU A 106 9.84 9.93 -0.24
N GLN A 107 9.14 10.89 -0.86
CA GLN A 107 9.68 11.77 -1.89
C GLN A 107 10.85 12.62 -1.38
N GLN A 108 10.84 13.02 -0.10
CA GLN A 108 11.96 13.74 0.51
C GLN A 108 13.20 12.84 0.69
N GLN A 109 13.00 11.55 0.91
CA GLN A 109 14.08 10.57 1.08
C GLN A 109 14.67 10.12 -0.27
N TRP A 110 13.84 10.08 -1.32
CA TRP A 110 14.20 9.62 -2.66
C TRP A 110 13.79 10.67 -3.72
N PRO A 111 14.43 11.84 -3.74
CA PRO A 111 14.06 12.95 -4.63
C PRO A 111 14.21 12.63 -6.13
N GLU A 112 14.96 11.58 -6.48
CA GLU A 112 15.20 11.14 -7.85
C GLU A 112 14.13 10.21 -8.42
N ILE A 113 13.27 9.64 -7.57
CA ILE A 113 12.18 8.75 -7.99
C ILE A 113 10.93 9.59 -8.19
N ASP A 114 10.33 9.51 -9.38
CA ASP A 114 9.02 10.13 -9.64
C ASP A 114 7.93 9.38 -8.87
N MET A 115 7.14 10.08 -8.05
CA MET A 115 6.09 9.45 -7.22
C MET A 115 4.71 10.03 -7.51
N THR A 116 3.79 9.17 -7.95
CA THR A 116 2.39 9.55 -8.21
C THR A 116 1.46 8.71 -7.36
N GLY A 117 0.99 9.28 -6.24
CA GLY A 117 0.01 8.61 -5.37
C GLY A 117 -1.40 8.64 -5.96
N VAL A 118 -2.08 7.49 -5.96
CA VAL A 118 -3.41 7.33 -6.54
C VAL A 118 -4.40 6.85 -5.47
N GLY A 119 -5.36 7.71 -5.14
CA GLY A 119 -6.47 7.38 -4.25
C GLY A 119 -7.54 6.54 -4.95
N VAL A 120 -7.64 5.25 -4.65
CA VAL A 120 -8.56 4.36 -5.38
C VAL A 120 -9.07 3.19 -4.53
N ASP A 121 -10.36 2.86 -4.71
CA ASP A 121 -10.93 1.60 -4.27
C ASP A 121 -10.73 0.53 -5.37
N PHE A 122 -9.66 -0.24 -5.26
CA PHE A 122 -9.32 -1.30 -6.23
C PHE A 122 -10.08 -2.62 -5.99
N SER A 123 -11.12 -2.64 -5.13
CA SER A 123 -11.91 -3.86 -4.88
C SER A 123 -12.86 -4.27 -6.01
N SER A 124 -13.04 -3.43 -7.03
CA SER A 124 -13.96 -3.67 -8.15
C SER A 124 -13.25 -3.68 -9.52
N ALA A 125 -12.54 -2.59 -9.86
CA ALA A 125 -11.76 -2.48 -11.08
C ALA A 125 -10.53 -1.58 -10.84
N LEU A 126 -9.41 -1.90 -11.49
CA LEU A 126 -8.19 -1.12 -11.43
C LEU A 126 -7.91 -0.51 -12.80
N THR A 127 -7.86 0.83 -12.88
CA THR A 127 -7.37 1.55 -14.06
C THR A 127 -6.08 2.24 -13.68
N LEU A 128 -4.99 1.93 -14.37
CA LEU A 128 -3.69 2.53 -14.15
C LEU A 128 -3.56 3.80 -15.01
N PRO A 129 -2.86 4.85 -14.53
CA PRO A 129 -2.52 6.01 -15.37
C PRO A 129 -1.66 5.57 -16.56
N GLU A 130 -1.83 6.24 -17.71
CA GLU A 130 -1.02 6.04 -18.93
C GLU A 130 0.42 6.55 -18.77
#